data_AF-A0A6G2BAL0-F1
#
_entry.id   AF-A0A6G2BAL0-F1
#
_cell.length_a   1.000
_cell.length_b   1.000
_cell.length_c   1.000
_cell.angle_alpha   90.00
_cell.angle_beta   90.00
_cell.angle_gamma   90.00
#
_symmetry.space_group_name_H-M   'P 1'
#
loop_
_entity.id
_entity.type
_entity.pdbx_description
1 polymer ?
#
loop_
_entity_poly.entity_id
_entity_poly.type
_entity_poly.pdbx_seq_one_letter_code
_entity_poly.pdbx_strand_id
1 'polypeptide(L)'
;MSRLLDVFETVVIPSYRLFGLVDTAVDAYGLDPDDAHWLLSAPGLVYLQVPSQVIEAVVRLESWSTLPPEKDARWFGREEVEVEIPGGDLGIYTIDGGVQEIPLIIPSPGLYKMRWQWMFNGERGPFISPIGGARTLQVPPGQEKELAGKEQYCLVQIWRIAACTNSG
;
A
#
# COMPACT_ATOMS: atom_id res chain seq x y z
N MET A 1 16.01 -7.75 -17.29
CA MET A 1 16.26 -8.04 -15.86
C MET A 1 15.62 -6.94 -15.05
N SER A 2 14.93 -7.28 -13.96
CA SER A 2 14.32 -6.28 -13.08
C SER A 2 15.38 -5.64 -12.17
N ARG A 3 15.32 -4.32 -12.02
CA ARG A 3 16.28 -3.52 -11.26
C ARG A 3 15.52 -2.60 -10.30
N LEU A 4 15.94 -2.59 -9.03
CA LEU A 4 15.51 -1.59 -8.05
C LEU A 4 16.06 -0.22 -8.48
N LEU A 5 15.17 0.73 -8.67
CA LEU A 5 15.48 2.09 -9.09
C LEU A 5 15.67 3.00 -7.88
N ASP A 6 14.78 2.89 -6.91
CA ASP A 6 14.81 3.73 -5.71
C ASP A 6 14.11 3.03 -4.53
N VAL A 7 14.42 3.48 -3.31
CA VAL A 7 13.85 2.96 -2.09
C VAL A 7 13.68 4.04 -1.03
N PHE A 8 12.52 4.03 -0.39
CA PHE A 8 12.20 4.93 0.71
C PHE A 8 11.55 4.14 1.84
N GLU A 9 11.89 4.45 3.08
CA GLU A 9 11.29 3.81 4.26
C GLU A 9 10.92 4.87 5.28
N THR A 10 9.70 4.79 5.80
CA THR A 10 9.17 5.72 6.80
C THR A 10 8.21 5.04 7.76
N VAL A 11 7.90 5.72 8.84
CA VAL A 11 6.82 5.36 9.76
C VAL A 11 5.58 6.19 9.42
N VAL A 12 4.42 5.55 9.42
CA VAL A 12 3.12 6.18 9.18
C VAL A 12 2.23 5.89 10.39
N ILE A 13 1.49 6.89 10.84
CA ILE A 13 0.43 6.73 11.85
C ILE A 13 -0.91 6.68 11.09
N PRO A 14 -1.52 5.50 10.93
CA PRO A 14 -2.77 5.37 10.18
C PRO A 14 -3.91 6.15 10.84
N SER A 15 -4.79 6.74 10.04
CA SER A 15 -5.97 7.49 10.50
C SER A 15 -7.24 6.79 10.05
N TYR A 16 -8.23 6.68 10.95
CA TYR A 16 -9.45 5.89 10.75
C TYR A 16 -9.18 4.48 10.19
N ARG A 17 -8.09 3.84 10.64
CA ARG A 17 -7.64 2.50 10.24
C ARG A 17 -7.23 2.40 8.76
N LEU A 18 -6.77 3.51 8.17
CA LEU A 18 -6.34 3.59 6.78
C LEU A 18 -5.05 4.41 6.68
N PHE A 19 -4.18 4.01 5.76
CA PHE A 19 -3.17 4.87 5.16
C PHE A 19 -2.98 4.45 3.70
N GLY A 20 -2.48 5.35 2.85
CA GLY A 20 -2.37 5.05 1.43
C GLY A 20 -1.22 5.77 0.73
N LEU A 21 -0.97 5.34 -0.51
CA LEU A 21 -0.16 6.08 -1.47
C LEU A 21 -1.07 6.84 -2.42
N VAL A 22 -0.73 8.10 -2.66
CA VAL A 22 -1.48 9.00 -3.54
C VAL A 22 -0.54 9.67 -4.54
N ASP A 23 -1.00 9.89 -5.77
CA ASP A 23 -0.38 10.84 -6.68
C ASP A 23 -0.70 12.26 -6.23
N THR A 24 0.32 13.09 -5.99
CA THR A 24 0.15 14.44 -5.45
C THR A 24 -0.58 15.39 -6.41
N ALA A 25 -0.71 15.03 -7.69
CA ALA A 25 -1.48 15.76 -8.68
C ALA A 25 -2.99 15.40 -8.68
N VAL A 26 -3.42 14.43 -7.87
CA VAL A 26 -4.82 14.00 -7.79
C VAL A 26 -5.44 14.45 -6.47
N ASP A 27 -6.63 15.06 -6.55
CA ASP A 27 -7.45 15.30 -5.38
C ASP A 27 -8.00 13.96 -4.86
N ALA A 28 -7.61 13.58 -3.64
CA ALA A 28 -8.00 12.31 -3.02
C ALA A 28 -9.49 12.30 -2.60
N TYR A 29 -10.40 12.23 -3.58
CA TYR A 29 -11.83 12.04 -3.34
C TYR A 29 -12.35 10.80 -4.07
N GLY A 30 -13.10 9.97 -3.35
CA GLY A 30 -13.74 8.77 -3.88
C GLY A 30 -12.93 7.51 -3.62
N LEU A 31 -13.11 6.93 -2.45
CA LEU A 31 -12.72 5.54 -2.20
C LEU A 31 -13.67 4.61 -2.95
N ASP A 32 -13.13 3.53 -3.53
CA ASP A 32 -13.97 2.39 -3.90
C ASP A 32 -14.65 1.87 -2.62
N PRO A 33 -16.00 1.79 -2.58
CA PRO A 33 -16.72 1.29 -1.42
C PRO A 33 -16.60 -0.22 -1.20
N ASP A 34 -15.89 -0.98 -2.06
CA ASP A 34 -15.69 -2.42 -1.87
C ASP A 34 -14.78 -2.72 -0.68
N ASP A 35 -15.40 -2.91 0.49
CA ASP A 35 -14.76 -3.18 1.77
C ASP A 35 -14.30 -4.63 1.95
N ALA A 36 -14.45 -5.48 0.92
CA ALA A 36 -14.05 -6.89 0.96
C ALA A 36 -12.54 -7.11 0.84
N HIS A 37 -11.78 -6.08 0.43
CA HIS A 37 -10.35 -6.16 0.14
C HIS A 37 -9.51 -5.38 1.15
N TRP A 38 -8.32 -5.88 1.49
CA TRP A 38 -7.42 -5.11 2.35
C TRP A 38 -6.87 -3.88 1.62
N LEU A 39 -6.69 -3.95 0.30
CA LEU A 39 -6.41 -2.80 -0.53
C LEU A 39 -7.69 -2.18 -1.09
N LEU A 40 -7.79 -0.87 -0.97
CA LEU A 40 -8.83 -0.07 -1.61
C LEU A 40 -8.16 0.83 -2.64
N SER A 41 -8.61 0.83 -3.88
CA SER A 41 -8.00 1.62 -4.94
C SER A 41 -8.97 2.55 -5.63
N ALA A 42 -8.48 3.72 -5.98
CA ALA A 42 -9.10 4.70 -6.85
C ALA A 42 -8.04 5.24 -7.82
N PRO A 43 -8.42 5.96 -8.89
CA PRO A 43 -7.45 6.61 -9.76
C PRO A 43 -6.48 7.48 -8.95
N GLY A 44 -5.17 7.23 -9.08
CA GLY A 44 -4.13 7.95 -8.34
C GLY A 44 -4.04 7.64 -6.85
N LEU A 45 -4.75 6.63 -6.31
CA LEU A 45 -4.83 6.42 -4.86
C LEU A 45 -4.99 4.94 -4.50
N VAL A 46 -4.18 4.45 -3.57
CA VAL A 46 -4.28 3.09 -3.02
C VAL A 46 -4.15 3.15 -1.51
N TYR A 47 -5.14 2.65 -0.78
CA TYR A 47 -5.11 2.50 0.66
C TYR A 47 -4.89 1.05 1.07
N LEU A 48 -4.25 0.90 2.22
CA LEU A 48 -4.26 -0.33 3.00
C LEU A 48 -5.14 -0.13 4.24
N GLN A 49 -6.10 -1.04 4.43
CA GLN A 49 -6.81 -1.18 5.68
C GLN A 49 -5.88 -1.77 6.76
N VAL A 50 -5.89 -1.19 7.95
CA VAL A 50 -5.06 -1.65 9.07
C VAL A 50 -5.87 -2.00 10.32
N PRO A 51 -5.53 -3.07 11.04
CA PRO A 51 -6.17 -3.40 12.31
C PRO A 51 -6.04 -2.29 13.35
N SER A 52 -7.02 -2.16 14.24
CA SER A 52 -7.05 -1.09 15.26
C SER A 52 -5.89 -1.13 16.26
N GLN A 53 -5.19 -2.25 16.37
CA GLN A 53 -4.01 -2.41 17.22
C GLN A 53 -2.71 -1.98 16.50
N VAL A 54 -2.80 -1.42 15.28
CA VAL A 54 -1.69 -0.72 14.63
C VAL A 54 -1.84 0.77 14.92
N ILE A 55 -0.94 1.28 15.74
CA ILE A 55 -0.70 2.69 16.00
C ILE A 55 0.34 3.20 14.99
N GLU A 56 1.39 2.43 14.73
CA GLU A 56 2.47 2.76 13.80
C GLU A 56 2.71 1.65 12.79
N ALA A 57 2.71 2.02 11.51
CA ALA A 57 3.08 1.15 10.40
C ALA A 57 4.43 1.58 9.82
N VAL A 58 5.40 0.67 9.80
CA VAL A 58 6.63 0.89 9.03
C VAL A 58 6.34 0.54 7.58
N VAL A 59 6.53 1.51 6.69
CA VAL A 59 6.25 1.38 5.26
C VAL A 59 7.55 1.52 4.49
N ARG A 60 7.91 0.48 3.76
CA ARG A 60 9.02 0.47 2.80
C ARG A 60 8.46 0.48 1.38
N LEU A 61 8.88 1.46 0.61
CA LEU A 61 8.48 1.67 -0.77
C LEU A 61 9.66 1.39 -1.69
N GLU A 62 9.44 0.60 -2.73
CA GLU A 62 10.46 0.24 -3.70
C GLU A 62 9.97 0.55 -5.12
N SER A 63 10.71 1.39 -5.83
CA SER A 63 10.48 1.68 -7.25
C SER A 63 11.32 0.72 -8.10
N TRP A 64 10.69 0.02 -9.04
CA TRP A 64 11.34 -1.01 -9.86
C TRP A 64 11.17 -0.72 -11.34
N SER A 65 12.19 -1.10 -12.13
CA SER A 65 12.17 -0.93 -13.58
C SER A 65 11.10 -1.77 -14.29
N THR A 66 10.78 -2.94 -13.72
CA THR A 66 9.83 -3.94 -14.21
C THR A 66 9.34 -4.77 -13.00
N LEU A 67 8.56 -5.82 -13.23
CA LEU A 67 8.11 -6.76 -12.19
C LEU A 67 9.25 -7.10 -11.18
N PRO A 68 9.11 -6.77 -9.89
CA PRO A 68 10.10 -7.10 -8.86
C PRO A 68 10.18 -8.62 -8.64
N PRO A 69 11.34 -9.13 -8.18
CA PRO A 69 11.45 -10.50 -7.73
C PRO A 69 10.54 -10.73 -6.52
N GLU A 70 10.04 -11.96 -6.39
CA GLU A 70 9.34 -12.39 -5.19
C GLU A 70 10.29 -12.35 -3.98
N LYS A 71 9.78 -11.84 -2.85
CA LYS A 71 10.50 -11.91 -1.57
C LYS A 71 9.91 -13.02 -0.73
N ASP A 72 10.74 -14.03 -0.46
CA ASP A 72 10.44 -15.12 0.48
C ASP A 72 10.43 -14.58 1.91
N ALA A 73 9.28 -14.09 2.34
CA ALA A 73 8.99 -13.76 3.72
C ALA A 73 7.56 -14.21 4.07
N ARG A 74 7.27 -14.38 5.36
CA ARG A 74 5.97 -14.84 5.83
C ARG A 74 4.99 -13.67 5.93
N TRP A 75 4.64 -13.13 4.77
CA TRP A 75 3.63 -12.10 4.65
C TRP A 75 2.29 -12.59 5.19
N PHE A 76 1.64 -11.75 5.98
CA PHE A 76 0.28 -11.98 6.43
C PHE A 76 -0.69 -11.85 5.25
N GLY A 77 -0.50 -10.81 4.45
CA GLY A 77 -1.37 -10.45 3.35
C GLY A 77 -0.56 -9.93 2.19
N ARG A 78 -1.08 -10.18 0.99
CA ARG A 78 -0.52 -9.73 -0.26
C ARG A 78 -1.64 -9.47 -1.24
N GLU A 79 -1.64 -8.27 -1.80
CA GLU A 79 -2.54 -7.90 -2.88
C GLU A 79 -1.77 -7.09 -3.94
N GLU A 80 -2.21 -7.18 -5.18
CA GLU A 80 -1.66 -6.41 -6.29
C GLU A 80 -2.77 -5.56 -6.90
N VAL A 81 -2.44 -4.31 -7.24
CA VAL A 81 -3.39 -3.37 -7.81
C VAL A 81 -2.75 -2.57 -8.93
N GLU A 82 -3.56 -2.19 -9.92
CA GLU A 82 -3.16 -1.30 -11.00
C GLU A 82 -3.68 0.10 -10.72
N VAL A 83 -2.84 1.11 -10.90
CA VAL A 83 -3.17 2.50 -10.60
C VAL A 83 -2.51 3.43 -11.61
N GLU A 84 -3.30 4.39 -12.12
CA GLU A 84 -2.80 5.48 -12.96
C GLU A 84 -2.18 6.54 -12.05
N ILE A 85 -0.93 6.94 -12.35
CA ILE A 85 -0.17 7.96 -11.62
C ILE A 85 0.10 9.12 -12.61
N PRO A 86 -0.84 10.07 -12.79
CA PRO A 86 -0.75 11.12 -13.80
C PRO A 86 0.30 12.22 -13.55
N GLY A 87 0.59 12.55 -12.30
CA GLY A 87 1.59 13.55 -11.90
C GLY A 87 2.99 12.96 -11.80
N GLY A 88 3.08 11.70 -11.39
CA GLY A 88 4.37 11.01 -11.25
C GLY A 88 5.08 11.24 -9.92
N ASP A 89 4.49 12.06 -9.04
CA ASP A 89 4.97 12.35 -7.70
C ASP A 89 4.07 11.65 -6.69
N LEU A 90 4.66 10.93 -5.74
CA LEU A 90 3.92 10.16 -4.75
C LEU A 90 3.95 10.84 -3.38
N GLY A 91 2.84 10.69 -2.66
CA GLY A 91 2.71 11.04 -1.25
C GLY A 91 2.15 9.87 -0.45
N ILE A 92 2.39 9.89 0.86
CA ILE A 92 1.63 9.08 1.81
C ILE A 92 0.46 9.91 2.28
N TYR A 93 -0.74 9.35 2.19
CA TYR A 93 -1.96 10.01 2.64
C TYR A 93 -2.54 9.33 3.87
N THR A 94 -2.91 10.14 4.85
CA THR A 94 -3.76 9.73 5.99
C THR A 94 -4.90 10.74 6.13
N ILE A 95 -6.06 10.29 6.60
CA ILE A 95 -7.26 11.15 6.67
C ILE A 95 -7.04 12.39 7.56
N ASP A 96 -6.43 12.22 8.75
CA ASP A 96 -6.15 13.34 9.66
C ASP A 96 -4.88 14.11 9.30
N GLY A 97 -3.88 13.45 8.70
CA GLY A 97 -2.58 14.04 8.40
C GLY A 97 -2.47 14.67 7.01
N GLY A 98 -3.44 14.43 6.13
CA GLY A 98 -3.39 14.85 4.73
C GLY A 98 -2.28 14.13 3.94
N VAL A 99 -1.81 14.77 2.88
CA VAL A 99 -0.72 14.29 2.03
C VAL A 99 0.63 14.69 2.62
N GLN A 100 1.46 13.70 2.93
CA GLN A 100 2.88 13.85 3.17
C GLN A 100 3.65 13.46 1.92
N GLU A 101 4.28 14.43 1.25
CA GLU A 101 5.17 14.14 0.12
C GLU A 101 6.33 13.22 0.54
N ILE A 102 6.67 12.27 -0.32
CA ILE A 102 7.77 11.34 -0.09
C ILE A 102 8.82 11.46 -1.20
N PRO A 103 10.11 11.30 -0.88
CA PRO A 103 11.19 11.49 -1.85
C PRO A 103 11.41 10.27 -2.77
N LEU A 104 10.40 9.40 -2.93
CA LEU A 104 10.52 8.20 -3.75
C LEU A 104 10.37 8.53 -5.24
N ILE A 105 11.37 8.20 -6.05
CA ILE A 105 11.37 8.48 -7.48
C ILE A 105 10.78 7.30 -8.26
N ILE A 106 9.77 7.58 -9.08
CA ILE A 106 9.27 6.66 -10.13
C ILE A 106 9.65 7.17 -11.53
N PRO A 107 9.78 6.29 -12.54
CA PRO A 107 10.35 6.66 -13.84
C PRO A 107 9.65 7.81 -14.59
N SER A 108 8.32 7.86 -14.56
CA SER A 108 7.50 8.89 -15.21
C SER A 108 6.02 8.74 -14.83
N PRO A 109 5.16 9.70 -15.13
CA PRO A 109 3.72 9.48 -15.14
C PRO A 109 3.27 8.27 -15.98
N GLY A 110 2.11 7.70 -15.62
CA GLY A 110 1.40 6.67 -16.38
C GLY A 110 0.83 5.55 -15.53
N LEU A 111 0.56 4.41 -16.15
CA LEU A 111 -0.01 3.24 -15.49
C LEU A 111 1.05 2.40 -14.77
N TYR A 112 0.79 2.09 -13.51
CA TYR A 112 1.64 1.28 -12.65
C TYR A 112 0.90 0.10 -12.07
N LYS A 113 1.65 -0.94 -11.75
CA LYS A 113 1.20 -2.00 -10.87
C LYS A 113 1.95 -1.91 -9.56
N MET A 114 1.22 -2.08 -8.47
CA MET A 114 1.73 -2.06 -7.11
C MET A 114 1.46 -3.39 -6.44
N ARG A 115 2.48 -3.97 -5.82
CA ARG A 115 2.34 -5.12 -4.93
C ARG A 115 2.48 -4.63 -3.51
N TRP A 116 1.43 -4.78 -2.73
CA TRP A 116 1.44 -4.50 -1.30
C TRP A 116 1.54 -5.82 -0.54
N GLN A 117 2.45 -5.85 0.41
CA GLN A 117 2.68 -7.01 1.27
C GLN A 117 2.79 -6.49 2.69
N TRP A 118 2.10 -7.10 3.63
CA TRP A 118 2.11 -6.64 5.01
C TRP A 118 2.16 -7.80 5.99
N MET A 119 2.58 -7.48 7.20
CA MET A 119 2.65 -8.38 8.36
C MET A 119 2.42 -7.59 9.64
N PHE A 120 1.81 -8.25 10.63
CA PHE A 120 1.46 -7.67 11.92
C PHE A 120 2.08 -8.44 13.08
N ASN A 121 2.36 -7.72 14.17
CA ASN A 121 2.77 -8.31 15.43
C ASN A 121 1.54 -8.64 16.30
N GLY A 122 1.60 -9.78 16.99
CA GLY A 122 0.63 -10.23 17.99
C GLY A 122 -0.54 -11.08 17.48
N GLU A 123 -1.18 -11.84 18.36
CA GLU A 123 -2.48 -12.47 18.06
C GLU A 123 -3.52 -11.37 17.85
N ARG A 124 -4.08 -11.30 16.65
CA ARG A 124 -5.07 -10.29 16.32
C ARG A 124 -6.37 -10.99 15.97
N GLY A 125 -7.41 -10.66 16.74
CA GLY A 125 -8.77 -11.15 16.51
C GLY A 125 -9.35 -10.62 15.20
N PRO A 126 -10.60 -10.98 14.87
CA PRO A 126 -11.28 -10.51 13.66
C PRO A 126 -11.21 -8.98 13.50
N PHE A 127 -10.87 -8.50 12.30
CA PHE A 127 -10.85 -7.07 11.98
C PHE A 127 -12.14 -6.67 11.30
N ILE A 128 -12.81 -5.64 11.84
CA ILE A 128 -13.99 -5.06 11.20
C ILE A 128 -13.54 -3.88 10.36
N SER A 129 -13.79 -3.95 9.04
CA SER A 129 -13.51 -2.84 8.12
C SER A 129 -14.13 -1.54 8.64
N PRO A 130 -13.38 -0.41 8.65
CA PRO A 130 -13.93 0.92 8.97
C PRO A 130 -14.91 1.44 7.92
N ILE A 131 -14.89 0.89 6.71
CA ILE A 131 -15.70 1.32 5.56
C ILE A 131 -16.75 0.24 5.27
N GLY A 132 -17.94 0.61 4.78
CA GLY A 132 -18.87 -0.35 4.14
C GLY A 132 -19.83 -1.13 5.03
N GLY A 133 -19.79 -0.97 6.37
CA GLY A 133 -20.86 -1.48 7.24
C GLY A 133 -20.63 -2.85 7.86
N ALA A 134 -19.43 -3.05 8.44
CA ALA A 134 -19.11 -4.10 9.39
C ALA A 134 -18.91 -5.52 8.84
N ARG A 135 -18.15 -5.67 7.75
CA ARG A 135 -17.61 -6.97 7.34
C ARG A 135 -16.29 -7.28 8.03
N THR A 136 -16.12 -8.54 8.39
CA THR A 136 -14.94 -9.04 9.11
C THR A 136 -13.89 -9.55 8.14
N LEU A 137 -12.74 -8.89 8.07
CA LEU A 137 -11.53 -9.43 7.46
C LEU A 137 -10.85 -10.37 8.45
N GLN A 138 -10.46 -11.55 7.97
CA GLN A 138 -9.77 -12.51 8.82
C GLN A 138 -8.33 -12.08 9.08
N VAL A 139 -7.94 -12.14 10.34
CA VAL A 139 -6.58 -11.86 10.77
C VAL A 139 -5.96 -13.16 11.27
N PRO A 140 -5.12 -13.85 10.47
CA PRO A 140 -4.32 -14.96 10.99
C PRO A 140 -3.43 -14.54 12.17
N PRO A 141 -3.08 -15.49 13.06
CA PRO A 141 -2.27 -15.20 14.25
C PRO A 141 -0.92 -14.57 13.87
N GLY A 142 -0.54 -13.49 14.55
CA GLY A 142 0.65 -12.70 14.19
C GLY A 142 1.98 -13.39 14.51
N GLN A 143 3.05 -12.83 13.95
CA GLN A 143 4.40 -13.39 14.01
C GLN A 143 5.37 -12.39 14.60
N GLU A 144 5.45 -12.36 15.93
CA GLU A 144 6.23 -11.38 16.71
C GLU A 144 7.73 -11.36 16.38
N LYS A 145 8.30 -12.53 16.04
CA LYS A 145 9.75 -12.66 15.82
C LYS A 145 10.27 -11.94 14.58
N GLU A 146 9.45 -11.77 13.54
CA GLU A 146 9.91 -11.16 12.27
C GLU A 146 9.90 -9.64 12.30
N LEU A 147 9.15 -9.03 13.24
CA LEU A 147 8.91 -7.59 13.28
C LEU A 147 9.79 -6.82 14.27
N ALA A 148 10.60 -7.49 15.08
CA ALA A 148 11.56 -6.87 16.01
C ALA A 148 10.97 -5.73 16.87
N GLY A 149 9.72 -5.88 17.31
CA GLY A 149 8.99 -4.88 18.11
C GLY A 149 8.14 -3.88 17.32
N LYS A 150 8.20 -3.89 15.98
CA LYS A 150 7.30 -3.11 15.11
C LYS A 150 5.88 -3.71 15.14
N GLU A 151 4.85 -2.85 15.14
CA GLU A 151 3.46 -3.32 15.16
C GLU A 151 3.00 -3.83 13.80
N GLN A 152 3.40 -3.14 12.73
CA GLN A 152 3.20 -3.52 11.34
C GLN A 152 4.45 -3.21 10.51
N TYR A 153 4.71 -4.08 9.54
CA TYR A 153 5.59 -3.79 8.43
C TYR A 153 4.84 -3.98 7.12
N CYS A 154 4.97 -3.00 6.22
CA CYS A 154 4.39 -3.01 4.89
C CYS A 154 5.48 -2.77 3.85
N LEU A 155 5.55 -3.63 2.84
CA LEU A 155 6.36 -3.46 1.66
C LEU A 155 5.45 -3.15 0.48
N VAL A 156 5.72 -2.04 -0.20
CA VAL A 156 5.06 -1.69 -1.46
C VAL A 156 6.11 -1.68 -2.56
N GLN A 157 5.92 -2.55 -3.55
CA GLN A 157 6.78 -2.58 -4.73
C GLN A 157 6.00 -2.05 -5.93
N ILE A 158 6.56 -1.05 -6.59
CA ILE A 158 5.90 -0.27 -7.64
C ILE A 158 6.69 -0.47 -8.93
N TRP A 159 6.02 -0.89 -10.01
CA TRP A 159 6.65 -0.98 -11.32
C TRP A 159 5.69 -0.55 -12.42
N ARG A 160 6.26 0.07 -13.45
CA ARG A 160 5.48 0.51 -14.59
C ARG A 160 4.97 -0.70 -15.37
N ILE A 161 3.71 -0.65 -15.78
CA ILE A 161 3.18 -1.57 -16.78
C ILE A 161 3.00 -0.80 -18.08
N ALA A 162 3.53 -1.33 -19.17
CA ALA A 162 3.36 -0.69 -20.47
C ALA A 162 1.85 -0.63 -20.77
N ALA A 163 1.35 0.54 -21.17
CA ALA A 163 0.04 0.60 -21.78
C ALA A 163 0.05 -0.41 -22.94
N CYS A 164 -0.87 -1.37 -22.92
CA CYS A 164 -1.07 -2.23 -24.08
C CYS A 164 -1.31 -1.30 -25.27
N THR A 165 -0.32 -1.19 -26.16
CA THR A 165 -0.56 -0.72 -27.52
C THR A 165 -1.47 -1.75 -28.15
N ASN A 166 -2.78 -1.57 -28.01
CA ASN A 166 -3.76 -2.21 -28.88
C ASN A 166 -3.46 -1.73 -30.28
N SER A 167 -2.60 -2.49 -30.95
CA SER A 167 -2.37 -2.40 -32.38
C SER A 167 -3.43 -3.32 -33.00
N GLY A 168 -4.56 -2.75 -33.38
CA GLY A 168 -5.68 -3.46 -33.99
C GLY A 168 -6.68 -2.49 -34.60
#